data_AF-A0A800MU26-F1
#
_entry.id   AF-A0A800MU26-F1
#
_cell.length_a   1.000
_cell.length_b   1.000
_cell.length_c   1.000
_cell.angle_alpha   90.00
_cell.angle_beta   90.00
_cell.angle_gamma   90.00
#
_symmetry.space_group_name_H-M   'P 1'
#
loop_
_entity.id
_entity.type
_entity.pdbx_description
1 polymer ?
#
loop_
_entity_poly.entity_id
_entity_poly.type
_entity_poly.pdbx_seq_one_letter_code
_entity_poly.pdbx_strand_id
1 'polypeptide(L)'
;MEKVTNKKLYHIHRINKNRPLGINDTLETSSEYNSFFRDYDTKDIPQVFNVNGLLTYYWHFARETAVEEVRVSINNDLPSRKRCLWLTDVRSLDYWIGEVNFNPKEFQLLELEVTGAVFKCDASFIEGNPMKLNDVRERAIRYWSGEILDTKKVEYLFEGTAKVTRVLELSSAN
;
A
#
# COMPACT_ATOMS: atom_id res chain seq x y z
N MET A 1 10.88 11.30 4.62
CA MET A 1 9.77 10.99 5.54
C MET A 1 9.34 12.27 6.25
N GLU A 2 8.04 12.46 6.42
CA GLU A 2 7.41 13.57 7.15
C GLU A 2 6.77 13.01 8.43
N LYS A 3 7.00 13.65 9.58
CA LYS A 3 6.22 13.37 10.80
C LYS A 3 5.01 14.29 10.81
N VAL A 4 3.83 13.71 10.97
CA VAL A 4 2.56 14.44 10.79
C VAL A 4 1.64 14.24 11.99
N THR A 5 0.74 15.20 12.20
CA THR A 5 -0.31 15.14 13.21
C THR A 5 -1.63 15.54 12.56
N ASN A 6 -2.65 14.69 12.67
CA ASN A 6 -3.98 14.86 12.08
C ASN A 6 -3.97 15.20 10.58
N LYS A 7 -3.02 14.65 9.82
CA LYS A 7 -2.98 14.83 8.36
C LYS A 7 -4.10 14.03 7.72
N LYS A 8 -4.83 14.63 6.78
CA LYS A 8 -5.92 13.96 6.06
C LYS A 8 -5.38 13.19 4.86
N LEU A 9 -5.70 11.91 4.79
CA LEU A 9 -5.38 11.00 3.68
C LEU A 9 -6.52 9.99 3.50
N TYR A 10 -6.51 9.27 2.39
CA TYR A 10 -7.56 8.31 2.02
C TYR A 10 -7.03 6.89 2.04
N HIS A 11 -7.88 5.95 2.44
CA HIS A 11 -7.58 4.52 2.45
C HIS A 11 -8.72 3.73 1.81
N ILE A 12 -8.36 2.79 0.94
CA ILE A 12 -9.31 1.81 0.40
C ILE A 12 -9.23 0.56 1.28
N HIS A 13 -10.20 0.44 2.18
CA HIS A 13 -10.28 -0.65 3.15
C HIS A 13 -10.98 -1.85 2.55
N ARG A 14 -10.41 -3.05 2.70
CA ARG A 14 -10.95 -4.29 2.15
C ARG A 14 -11.78 -5.02 3.19
N ILE A 15 -13.11 -5.04 3.04
CA ILE A 15 -14.08 -5.59 4.01
C ILE A 15 -14.38 -7.09 3.85
N ASN A 16 -14.05 -7.71 2.72
CA ASN A 16 -14.21 -9.18 2.61
C ASN A 16 -13.16 -9.95 3.41
N LYS A 17 -12.06 -9.30 3.81
CA LYS A 17 -10.99 -9.88 4.65
C LYS A 17 -10.96 -9.30 6.06
N ASN A 18 -11.64 -8.19 6.32
CA ASN A 18 -11.62 -7.46 7.59
C ASN A 18 -13.03 -6.96 7.92
N ARG A 19 -13.33 -6.69 9.20
CA ARG A 19 -14.61 -6.04 9.53
C ARG A 19 -14.70 -4.66 8.86
N PRO A 20 -15.91 -4.19 8.50
CA PRO A 20 -16.12 -2.79 8.15
C PRO A 20 -15.70 -1.85 9.28
N LEU A 21 -15.23 -0.66 8.91
CA LEU A 21 -14.86 0.40 9.82
C LEU A 21 -15.88 1.55 9.77
N GLY A 22 -16.21 2.08 10.95
CA GLY A 22 -17.06 3.23 11.15
C GLY A 22 -16.27 4.49 11.55
N ILE A 23 -16.96 5.62 11.63
CA ILE A 23 -16.36 6.88 12.13
C ILE A 23 -15.84 6.66 13.55
N ASN A 24 -14.65 7.22 13.84
CA ASN A 24 -13.87 7.05 15.08
C ASN A 24 -13.22 5.69 15.29
N ASP A 25 -13.44 4.69 14.41
CA ASP A 25 -12.57 3.50 14.41
C ASP A 25 -11.12 3.93 14.14
N THR A 26 -10.18 3.19 14.70
CA THR A 26 -8.75 3.46 14.60
C THR A 26 -8.03 2.26 13.98
N LEU A 27 -7.10 2.57 13.08
CA LEU A 27 -6.13 1.66 12.50
C LEU A 27 -4.76 2.00 13.09
N GLU A 28 -4.02 1.00 13.53
CA GLU A 28 -2.66 1.15 14.02
C GLU A 28 -1.73 0.26 13.22
N THR A 29 -0.62 0.83 12.75
CA THR A 29 0.48 0.01 12.23
C THR A 29 1.32 -0.51 13.38
N SER A 30 1.88 -1.71 13.23
CA SER A 30 2.71 -2.32 14.26
C SER A 30 4.05 -2.78 13.68
N SER A 31 4.86 -3.42 14.51
CA SER A 31 6.08 -4.11 14.06
C SER A 31 5.79 -5.41 13.28
N GLU A 32 4.54 -5.86 13.23
CA GLU A 32 4.15 -7.05 12.45
C GLU A 32 4.03 -6.73 10.96
N TYR A 33 4.08 -7.77 10.13
CA TYR A 33 3.78 -7.63 8.72
C TYR A 33 2.31 -7.27 8.47
N ASN A 34 2.10 -6.37 7.52
CA ASN A 34 0.78 -6.01 7.03
C ASN A 34 0.15 -7.20 6.28
N SER A 35 -1.16 -7.09 6.01
CA SER A 35 -1.94 -8.17 5.39
C SER A 35 -1.44 -8.62 4.02
N PHE A 36 -0.71 -7.75 3.30
CA PHE A 36 -0.11 -8.10 2.03
C PHE A 36 1.13 -8.97 2.20
N PHE A 37 2.07 -8.57 3.07
CA PHE A 37 3.33 -9.31 3.22
C PHE A 37 3.21 -10.53 4.15
N ARG A 38 2.31 -10.48 5.15
CA ARG A 38 2.07 -11.56 6.12
C ARG A 38 1.71 -12.89 5.45
N ASP A 39 1.03 -12.85 4.32
CA ASP A 39 0.65 -14.06 3.58
C ASP A 39 1.88 -14.84 3.07
N TYR A 40 3.01 -14.18 2.77
CA TYR A 40 4.25 -14.86 2.38
C TYR A 40 4.99 -15.50 3.58
N ASP A 41 4.72 -15.03 4.80
CA ASP A 41 5.41 -15.44 6.02
C ASP A 41 4.65 -16.53 6.79
N THR A 42 3.32 -16.55 6.68
CA THR A 42 2.45 -17.35 7.56
C THR A 42 1.65 -18.44 6.85
N LYS A 43 1.58 -18.43 5.52
CA LYS A 43 0.75 -19.38 4.77
C LYS A 43 1.61 -20.30 3.91
N ASP A 44 1.30 -21.59 3.97
CA ASP A 44 1.78 -22.53 2.98
C ASP A 44 1.21 -22.20 1.60
N ILE A 45 2.01 -22.43 0.58
CA ILE A 45 1.61 -22.23 -0.80
C ILE A 45 0.56 -23.30 -1.13
N PRO A 46 -0.65 -22.92 -1.54
CA PRO A 46 -1.65 -23.87 -1.96
C PRO A 46 -1.09 -24.75 -3.08
N GLN A 47 -1.23 -26.08 -2.97
CA GLN A 47 -0.93 -27.00 -4.07
C GLN A 47 -1.95 -26.80 -5.21
N VAL A 48 -1.83 -25.72 -5.99
CA VAL A 48 -2.74 -25.45 -7.10
C VAL A 48 -1.95 -25.23 -8.39
N PHE A 49 -2.36 -25.98 -9.42
CA PHE A 49 -1.74 -26.24 -10.73
C PHE A 49 -1.62 -25.03 -11.68
N ASN A 50 -1.68 -23.79 -11.20
CA ASN A 50 -1.51 -22.60 -12.04
C ASN A 50 -0.11 -22.00 -11.85
N VAL A 51 0.82 -22.43 -12.70
CA VAL A 51 2.22 -21.97 -12.72
C VAL A 51 2.30 -20.45 -12.84
N ASN A 52 1.44 -19.81 -13.64
CA ASN A 52 1.46 -18.34 -13.80
C ASN A 52 1.05 -17.61 -12.52
N GLY A 53 0.06 -18.15 -11.80
CA GLY A 53 -0.35 -17.62 -10.50
C GLY A 53 0.77 -17.73 -9.47
N LEU A 54 1.45 -18.88 -9.43
CA LEU A 54 2.58 -19.10 -8.53
C LEU A 54 3.79 -18.21 -8.85
N LEU A 55 4.12 -18.06 -10.13
CA LEU A 55 5.20 -17.17 -10.58
C LEU A 55 4.89 -15.71 -10.25
N THR A 56 3.64 -15.27 -10.44
CA THR A 56 3.20 -13.91 -10.09
C THR A 56 3.27 -13.68 -8.58
N TYR A 57 2.82 -14.66 -7.78
CA TYR A 57 2.90 -14.61 -6.33
C TYR A 57 4.35 -14.44 -5.84
N TYR A 58 5.27 -15.28 -6.33
CA TYR A 58 6.68 -15.18 -5.96
C TYR A 58 7.40 -13.97 -6.57
N TRP A 59 6.95 -13.49 -7.72
CA TRP A 59 7.42 -12.23 -8.27
C TRP A 59 7.14 -11.07 -7.31
N HIS A 60 5.93 -10.96 -6.79
CA HIS A 60 5.58 -9.93 -5.81
C HIS A 60 6.43 -10.05 -4.54
N PHE A 61 6.64 -11.27 -4.03
CA PHE A 61 7.55 -11.49 -2.91
C PHE A 61 8.98 -10.99 -3.19
N ALA A 62 9.55 -11.37 -4.34
CA ALA A 62 10.90 -10.99 -4.72
C ALA A 62 11.03 -9.48 -4.94
N ARG A 63 10.04 -8.86 -5.60
CA ARG A 63 9.96 -7.41 -5.80
C ARG A 63 9.99 -6.68 -4.45
N GLU A 64 9.09 -7.04 -3.55
CA GLU A 64 8.92 -6.33 -2.27
C GLU A 64 10.11 -6.55 -1.33
N THR A 65 10.78 -7.70 -1.45
CA THR A 65 12.05 -7.95 -0.75
C THR A 65 13.16 -7.06 -1.30
N ALA A 66 13.35 -6.99 -2.62
CA ALA A 66 14.36 -6.14 -3.24
C ALA A 66 14.10 -4.63 -2.98
N VAL A 67 12.85 -4.20 -2.98
CA VAL A 67 12.48 -2.82 -2.65
C VAL A 67 12.80 -2.51 -1.19
N GLU A 68 12.53 -3.43 -0.26
CA GLU A 68 12.87 -3.27 1.16
C GLU A 68 14.39 -3.27 1.41
N GLU A 69 15.16 -4.10 0.71
CA GLU A 69 16.63 -4.08 0.77
C GLU A 69 17.19 -2.69 0.47
N VAL A 70 16.67 -2.04 -0.58
CA VAL A 70 17.06 -0.68 -0.97
C VAL A 70 16.59 0.36 0.07
N ARG A 71 15.40 0.19 0.66
CA ARG A 71 14.94 1.07 1.74
C ARG A 71 15.93 1.09 2.89
N VAL A 72 16.32 -0.10 3.37
CA VAL A 72 17.24 -0.26 4.51
C VAL A 72 18.61 0.35 4.20
N SER A 73 19.10 0.20 2.97
CA SER A 73 20.42 0.73 2.57
C SER A 73 20.43 2.25 2.40
N ILE A 74 19.32 2.87 1.97
CA ILE A 74 19.21 4.33 1.80
C ILE A 74 18.83 5.01 3.11
N ASN A 75 17.75 4.55 3.75
CA ASN A 75 17.23 5.13 4.98
C ASN A 75 16.27 4.15 5.69
N ASN A 76 16.78 3.49 6.73
CA ASN A 76 16.03 2.53 7.52
C ASN A 76 14.90 3.16 8.38
N ASP A 77 14.82 4.48 8.49
CA ASP A 77 13.75 5.17 9.22
C ASP A 77 12.50 5.44 8.34
N LEU A 78 12.57 5.20 7.03
CA LEU A 78 11.40 5.32 6.16
C LEU A 78 10.37 4.22 6.49
N PRO A 79 9.05 4.50 6.43
CA PRO A 79 8.02 3.48 6.57
C PRO A 79 8.25 2.28 5.65
N SER A 80 8.14 1.06 6.18
CA SER A 80 8.35 -0.17 5.41
C SER A 80 7.08 -0.56 4.67
N ARG A 81 7.19 -0.88 3.38
CA ARG A 81 6.08 -1.47 2.60
C ARG A 81 5.58 -2.80 3.16
N LYS A 82 6.39 -3.47 3.98
CA LYS A 82 6.02 -4.74 4.64
C LYS A 82 5.14 -4.52 5.89
N ARG A 83 5.03 -3.29 6.40
CA ARG A 83 4.37 -2.98 7.69
C ARG A 83 3.42 -1.78 7.63
N CYS A 84 3.59 -0.91 6.65
CA CYS A 84 2.82 0.31 6.53
C CYS A 84 1.34 0.03 6.24
N LEU A 85 0.54 1.06 6.48
CA LEU A 85 -0.77 1.24 5.86
C LEU A 85 -0.58 2.05 4.58
N TRP A 86 -1.10 1.55 3.46
CA TRP A 86 -1.12 2.30 2.20
C TRP A 86 -2.25 3.31 2.19
N LEU A 87 -1.88 4.56 1.95
CA LEU A 87 -2.79 5.70 1.85
C LEU A 87 -2.59 6.43 0.53
N THR A 88 -3.54 7.27 0.16
CA THR A 88 -3.43 8.14 -1.01
C THR A 88 -4.00 9.54 -0.73
N ASP A 89 -3.78 10.47 -1.66
CA ASP A 89 -4.45 11.76 -1.66
C ASP A 89 -5.55 11.82 -2.72
N VAL A 90 -6.40 12.84 -2.65
CA VAL A 90 -7.57 12.99 -3.52
C VAL A 90 -7.23 12.95 -5.01
N ARG A 91 -6.02 13.35 -5.43
CA ARG A 91 -5.63 13.43 -6.86
C ARG A 91 -5.32 12.08 -7.46
N SER A 92 -4.89 11.12 -6.64
CA SER A 92 -4.58 9.74 -7.06
C SER A 92 -5.70 8.77 -6.73
N LEU A 93 -6.77 9.24 -6.08
CA LEU A 93 -7.81 8.38 -5.57
C LEU A 93 -8.56 7.61 -6.66
N ASP A 94 -8.90 8.27 -7.76
CA ASP A 94 -9.58 7.64 -8.91
C ASP A 94 -8.75 6.51 -9.52
N TYR A 95 -7.42 6.67 -9.58
CA TYR A 95 -6.51 5.63 -10.06
C TYR A 95 -6.59 4.39 -9.16
N TRP A 96 -6.45 4.57 -7.84
CA TRP A 96 -6.45 3.47 -6.89
C TRP A 96 -7.82 2.77 -6.79
N ILE A 97 -8.92 3.53 -6.91
CA ILE A 97 -10.28 2.97 -7.02
C ILE A 97 -10.38 2.06 -8.25
N GLY A 98 -9.86 2.51 -9.40
CA GLY A 98 -9.82 1.72 -10.63
C GLY A 98 -8.95 0.47 -10.51
N GLU A 99 -7.76 0.60 -9.92
CA GLU A 99 -6.78 -0.48 -9.79
C GLU A 99 -7.31 -1.67 -8.97
N VAL A 100 -8.08 -1.40 -7.90
CA VAL A 100 -8.70 -2.46 -7.10
C VAL A 100 -10.02 -2.97 -7.66
N ASN A 101 -10.49 -2.42 -8.80
CA ASN A 101 -11.83 -2.63 -9.34
C ASN A 101 -12.90 -2.46 -8.25
N PHE A 102 -12.95 -1.27 -7.66
CA PHE A 102 -13.71 -1.01 -6.44
C PHE A 102 -15.16 -1.51 -6.52
N ASN A 103 -15.55 -2.30 -5.53
CA ASN A 103 -16.91 -2.77 -5.33
C ASN A 103 -17.31 -2.50 -3.88
N PRO A 104 -18.41 -1.75 -3.61
CA PRO A 104 -18.82 -1.41 -2.24
C PRO A 104 -19.19 -2.64 -1.38
N LYS A 105 -19.38 -3.82 -1.98
CA LYS A 105 -19.55 -5.09 -1.24
C LYS A 105 -18.24 -5.66 -0.71
N GLU A 106 -17.10 -5.25 -1.27
CA GLU A 106 -15.77 -5.77 -0.94
C GLU A 106 -14.84 -4.72 -0.35
N PHE A 107 -15.14 -3.44 -0.57
CA PHE A 107 -14.31 -2.32 -0.15
C PHE A 107 -15.11 -1.18 0.48
N GLN A 108 -14.47 -0.44 1.38
CA GLN A 108 -14.91 0.87 1.87
C GLN A 108 -13.86 1.90 1.49
N LEU A 109 -14.30 3.08 1.09
CA LEU A 109 -13.41 4.23 0.95
C LEU A 109 -13.46 5.05 2.23
N LEU A 110 -12.31 5.24 2.88
CA LEU A 110 -12.19 5.91 4.17
C LEU A 110 -11.38 7.20 4.03
N GLU A 111 -11.85 8.27 4.64
CA GLU A 111 -10.99 9.41 4.99
C GLU A 111 -10.44 9.20 6.40
N LEU A 112 -9.13 9.38 6.54
CA LEU A 112 -8.40 9.18 7.78
C LEU A 112 -7.70 10.47 8.21
N GLU A 113 -7.72 10.75 9.52
CA GLU A 113 -6.76 11.64 10.16
C GLU A 113 -5.62 10.79 10.71
N VAL A 114 -4.40 11.04 10.21
CA VAL A 114 -3.22 10.24 10.55
C VAL A 114 -2.22 11.02 11.38
N THR A 115 -1.66 10.36 12.38
CA THR A 115 -0.58 10.87 13.24
C THR A 115 0.54 9.84 13.28
N GLY A 116 1.73 10.22 12.82
CA GLY A 116 2.85 9.29 12.67
C GLY A 116 3.83 9.67 11.57
N ALA A 117 4.51 8.68 11.01
CA ALA A 117 5.44 8.79 9.90
C ALA A 117 4.72 8.59 8.56
N VAL A 118 4.90 9.52 7.64
CA VAL A 118 4.39 9.43 6.27
C VAL A 118 5.54 9.54 5.28
N PHE A 119 5.53 8.70 4.25
CA PHE A 119 6.44 8.82 3.11
C PHE A 119 5.63 8.80 1.81
N LYS A 120 5.74 9.90 1.04
CA LYS A 120 5.09 10.06 -0.25
C LYS A 120 5.99 9.51 -1.34
N CYS A 121 5.43 8.70 -2.23
CA CYS A 121 6.15 8.04 -3.31
C CYS A 121 5.21 7.76 -4.49
N ASP A 122 5.79 7.31 -5.60
CA ASP A 122 5.08 7.04 -6.85
C ASP A 122 5.19 5.56 -7.21
N ALA A 123 4.04 4.89 -7.27
CA ALA A 123 3.94 3.47 -7.55
C ALA A 123 4.45 3.09 -8.95
N SER A 124 4.53 4.04 -9.89
CA SER A 124 5.04 3.83 -11.26
C SER A 124 6.45 3.21 -11.30
N PHE A 125 7.26 3.43 -10.26
CA PHE A 125 8.60 2.86 -10.18
C PHE A 125 8.61 1.37 -9.84
N ILE A 126 7.59 0.86 -9.16
CA ILE A 126 7.57 -0.52 -8.65
C ILE A 126 6.41 -1.36 -9.22
N GLU A 127 5.43 -0.73 -9.85
CA GLU A 127 4.37 -1.40 -10.58
C GLU A 127 4.86 -1.99 -11.92
N GLY A 128 4.16 -3.03 -12.37
CA GLY A 128 4.33 -3.63 -13.68
C GLY A 128 4.75 -5.10 -13.66
N ASN A 129 5.10 -5.57 -14.85
CA ASN A 129 5.43 -6.97 -15.12
C ASN A 129 6.75 -7.41 -14.46
N PRO A 130 6.94 -8.73 -14.28
CA PRO A 130 8.20 -9.31 -13.86
C PRO A 130 9.41 -8.78 -14.63
N MET A 131 10.47 -8.45 -13.91
CA MET A 131 11.73 -7.94 -14.46
C MET A 131 12.94 -8.38 -13.63
N LYS A 132 14.14 -8.01 -14.07
CA LYS A 132 15.38 -8.35 -13.36
C LYS A 132 15.39 -7.63 -12.01
N LEU A 133 15.84 -8.32 -10.96
CA LEU A 133 15.90 -7.72 -9.63
C LEU A 133 16.86 -6.53 -9.55
N ASN A 134 17.88 -6.45 -10.41
CA ASN A 134 18.72 -5.25 -10.50
C ASN A 134 17.92 -4.05 -11.01
N ASP A 135 17.11 -4.23 -12.05
CA ASP A 135 16.21 -3.19 -12.56
C ASP A 135 15.19 -2.76 -11.48
N VAL A 136 14.68 -3.72 -10.67
CA VAL A 136 13.83 -3.40 -9.51
C VAL A 136 14.58 -2.53 -8.51
N ARG A 137 15.83 -2.87 -8.16
CA ARG A 137 16.63 -2.10 -7.20
C ARG A 137 16.92 -0.69 -7.72
N GLU A 138 17.27 -0.54 -9.00
CA GLU A 138 17.48 0.77 -9.63
C GLU A 138 16.24 1.66 -9.56
N ARG A 139 15.06 1.09 -9.83
CA ARG A 139 13.79 1.81 -9.71
C ARG A 139 13.42 2.09 -8.25
N ALA A 140 13.72 1.17 -7.34
CA ALA A 140 13.50 1.35 -5.92
C ALA A 140 14.30 2.53 -5.35
N ILE A 141 15.50 2.82 -5.87
CA ILE A 141 16.27 4.01 -5.48
C ILE A 141 15.46 5.28 -5.77
N ARG A 142 14.82 5.36 -6.94
CA ARG A 142 13.97 6.51 -7.34
C ARG A 142 12.68 6.58 -6.53
N TYR A 143 12.07 5.43 -6.28
CA TYR A 143 10.91 5.31 -5.41
C TYR A 143 11.22 5.85 -3.99
N TRP A 144 12.33 5.43 -3.39
CA TRP A 144 12.73 5.83 -2.03
C TRP A 144 13.37 7.22 -1.95
N SER A 145 13.78 7.82 -3.06
CA SER A 145 14.19 9.23 -3.09
C SER A 145 13.00 10.20 -3.01
N GLY A 146 11.77 9.70 -3.21
CA GLY A 146 10.56 10.52 -3.26
C GLY A 146 10.35 11.18 -4.62
N GLU A 147 11.02 10.70 -5.67
CA GLU A 147 10.74 11.13 -7.04
C GLU A 147 9.29 10.81 -7.41
N ILE A 148 8.64 11.72 -8.16
CA ILE A 148 7.27 11.54 -8.64
C ILE A 148 7.27 11.74 -10.17
N LEU A 149 6.97 10.67 -10.90
CA LEU A 149 6.84 10.63 -12.36
C LEU A 149 5.38 10.81 -12.78
N ASP A 150 4.46 10.10 -12.12
CA ASP A 150 3.02 10.15 -12.35
C ASP A 150 2.29 10.61 -11.08
N THR A 151 1.79 11.85 -11.13
CA THR A 151 1.02 12.44 -10.01
C THR A 151 -0.32 11.75 -9.72
N LYS A 152 -0.79 10.85 -10.60
CA LYS A 152 -2.01 10.05 -10.40
C LYS A 152 -1.75 8.72 -9.68
N LYS A 153 -0.49 8.30 -9.59
CA LYS A 153 -0.07 7.04 -8.94
C LYS A 153 0.66 7.28 -7.63
N VAL A 154 0.36 8.40 -6.98
CA VAL A 154 0.94 8.72 -5.68
C VAL A 154 0.34 7.81 -4.62
N GLU A 155 1.22 7.19 -3.85
CA GLU A 155 0.90 6.51 -2.62
C GLU A 155 1.68 7.11 -1.44
N TYR A 156 1.10 6.99 -0.26
CA TYR A 156 1.69 7.38 1.00
C TYR A 156 1.85 6.12 1.85
N LEU A 157 3.09 5.78 2.18
CA LEU A 157 3.39 4.75 3.15
C LEU A 157 3.29 5.38 4.54
N PHE A 158 2.39 4.86 5.37
CA PHE A 158 2.13 5.39 6.69
C PHE A 158 2.45 4.38 7.78
N GLU A 159 3.11 4.85 8.84
CA GLU A 159 3.29 4.13 10.11
C GLU A 159 2.90 5.05 11.28
N GLY A 160 1.93 4.63 12.07
CA GLY A 160 1.38 5.34 13.23
C GLY A 160 -0.08 4.97 13.49
N THR A 161 -0.83 5.93 14.00
CA THR A 161 -2.26 5.82 14.30
C THR A 161 -3.10 6.59 13.29
N ALA A 162 -4.10 5.95 12.70
CA ALA A 162 -5.02 6.55 11.75
C ALA A 162 -6.47 6.40 12.23
N LYS A 163 -7.16 7.53 12.42
CA LYS A 163 -8.55 7.57 12.87
C LYS A 163 -9.48 7.83 11.69
N VAL A 164 -10.51 7.02 11.54
CA VAL A 164 -11.54 7.22 10.50
C VAL A 164 -12.35 8.46 10.82
N THR A 165 -12.32 9.46 9.94
CA THR A 165 -13.14 10.68 10.06
C THR A 165 -14.40 10.60 9.22
N ARG A 166 -14.35 9.91 8.07
CA ARG A 166 -15.49 9.73 7.17
C ARG A 166 -15.42 8.38 6.45
N VAL A 167 -16.59 7.79 6.23
CA VAL A 167 -16.80 6.70 5.26
C VAL A 167 -17.41 7.36 4.02
N LEU A 168 -16.76 7.23 2.88
CA LEU A 168 -17.18 7.86 1.63
C LEU A 168 -18.02 6.88 0.81
N GLU A 169 -19.21 7.34 0.42
CA GLU A 169 -20.07 6.61 -0.51
C GLU A 169 -19.64 6.95 -1.94
N LEU A 170 -19.20 5.93 -2.69
CA LEU A 170 -19.05 6.05 -4.13
C LEU A 170 -20.38 5.67 -4.76
N SER A 171 -21.10 6.65 -5.29
CA SER A 171 -22.28 6.38 -6.11
C SER A 171 -21.85 5.52 -7.29
N SER A 172 -22.44 4.33 -7.44
CA SER A 172 -22.27 3.50 -8.63
C SER A 172 -22.57 4.36 -9.85
N ALA A 173 -21.59 4.54 -10.73
CA ALA A 173 -21.85 5.11 -12.05
C ALA A 173 -22.87 4.18 -12.74
N ASN A 174 -24.02 4.75 -13.11
CA ASN A 174 -25.06 4.07 -13.89
C ASN A 174 -24.53 3.65 -15.27
#